data_AF-A0A3N9P7D6-F1
#
_entry.id   AF-A0A3N9P7D6-F1
#
_cell.length_a   1.000
_cell.length_b   1.000
_cell.length_c   1.000
_cell.angle_alpha   90.00
_cell.angle_beta   90.00
_cell.angle_gamma   90.00
#
_symmetry.space_group_name_H-M   'P 1'
#
loop_
_entity.id
_entity.type
_entity.pdbx_description
1 polymer ?
#
loop_
_entity_poly.entity_id
_entity_poly.type
_entity_poly.pdbx_seq_one_letter_code
_entity_poly.pdbx_strand_id
1 'polypeptide(L)'
;MKKQIGLYIAILILLTWAVSLIYFLQRDLGENPWLVPAGLLVLTFLYTGLFITAHDAIHGAILPGKHKWNAAIGAFCLFVYALFPYSKIRRNHFDHHRYPGSLKDPDYHDGLRRGFWSWYLHFLRGYITWWQILGMALIFN
;
A
#
# COMPACT_ATOMS: atom_id res chain seq x y z
N MET A 1 21.16 19.29 -1.27
CA MET A 1 20.95 18.00 -0.56
C MET A 1 19.49 17.69 -0.20
N LYS A 2 18.59 18.66 0.07
CA LYS A 2 17.18 18.38 0.45
C LYS A 2 16.28 17.74 -0.64
N LYS A 3 16.63 17.83 -1.93
CA LYS A 3 15.75 17.42 -3.06
C LYS A 3 15.62 15.90 -3.28
N GLN A 4 16.43 15.06 -2.63
CA GLN A 4 16.48 13.62 -2.90
C GLN A 4 16.22 12.73 -1.67
N ILE A 5 15.93 13.33 -0.50
CA ILE A 5 15.69 12.57 0.74
C ILE A 5 14.52 11.60 0.57
N GLY A 6 13.42 12.05 -0.06
CA GLY A 6 12.27 11.20 -0.34
C GLY A 6 12.61 9.97 -1.18
N LEU A 7 13.47 10.11 -2.19
CA LEU A 7 13.95 8.99 -2.99
C LEU A 7 14.77 7.99 -2.17
N TYR A 8 15.69 8.45 -1.32
CA TYR A 8 16.47 7.56 -0.47
C TYR A 8 15.60 6.81 0.54
N ILE A 9 14.60 7.47 1.12
CA ILE A 9 13.63 6.82 2.02
C ILE A 9 12.82 5.77 1.26
N ALA A 10 12.31 6.09 0.06
CA ALA A 10 11.57 5.15 -0.77
C ALA A 10 12.40 3.90 -1.11
N ILE A 11 13.67 4.09 -1.50
CA ILE A 11 14.60 2.99 -1.79
C ILE A 11 14.85 2.15 -0.54
N LEU A 12 15.10 2.78 0.61
CA LEU A 12 15.34 2.08 1.87
C LEU A 12 14.14 1.22 2.27
N ILE A 13 12.92 1.77 2.20
CA ILE A 13 11.69 1.03 2.50
C ILE A 13 11.53 -0.16 1.54
N LEU A 14 11.66 0.06 0.24
CA LEU A 14 11.51 -0.99 -0.78
C LEU A 14 12.52 -2.13 -0.61
N LEU A 15 13.79 -1.80 -0.40
CA LEU A 15 14.84 -2.80 -0.21
C LEU A 15 14.65 -3.57 1.10
N THR A 16 14.35 -2.87 2.20
CA THR A 16 14.12 -3.51 3.50
C THR A 16 12.91 -4.42 3.45
N TRP A 17 11.81 -3.97 2.84
CA TRP A 17 10.64 -4.78 2.57
C TRP A 17 10.96 -6.03 1.75
N ALA A 18 11.66 -5.89 0.62
CA ALA A 18 11.97 -7.01 -0.26
C ALA A 18 12.85 -8.05 0.44
N VAL A 19 13.89 -7.60 1.14
CA VAL A 19 14.79 -8.47 1.91
C VAL A 19 14.03 -9.19 3.03
N SER A 20 13.21 -8.48 3.80
CA SER A 20 12.40 -9.09 4.86
C SER A 20 11.39 -10.10 4.30
N LEU A 21 10.70 -9.77 3.22
CA LEU A 21 9.73 -10.65 2.59
C LEU A 21 10.40 -11.95 2.11
N ILE A 22 11.50 -11.84 1.36
CA ILE A 22 12.25 -13.01 0.88
C ILE A 22 12.76 -13.84 2.06
N TYR A 23 13.30 -13.19 3.10
CA TYR A 23 13.78 -13.87 4.30
C TYR A 23 12.69 -14.71 4.96
N PHE A 24 11.49 -14.14 5.19
CA PHE A 24 10.41 -14.87 5.84
C PHE A 24 9.81 -15.98 4.96
N LEU A 25 9.74 -15.77 3.64
CA LEU A 25 9.22 -16.78 2.69
C LEU A 25 10.14 -17.99 2.52
N GLN A 26 11.44 -17.84 2.77
CA GLN A 26 12.43 -18.93 2.62
C GLN A 26 12.64 -19.75 3.90
N ARG A 27 11.93 -19.45 4.99
CA ARG A 27 12.09 -20.12 6.28
C ARG A 27 10.97 -21.13 6.52
N ASP A 28 11.35 -22.28 7.06
CA ASP A 28 10.38 -23.16 7.70
C ASP A 28 9.96 -22.53 9.04
N LEU A 29 8.74 -22.00 9.08
CA LEU A 29 8.19 -21.33 10.25
C LEU A 29 7.85 -22.31 11.38
N GLY A 30 7.86 -23.62 11.12
CA GLY A 30 7.69 -24.67 12.12
C GLY A 30 8.93 -24.85 13.02
N GLU A 31 10.12 -24.46 12.55
CA GLU A 31 11.37 -24.58 13.32
C GLU A 31 11.43 -23.58 14.49
N ASN A 32 10.82 -22.41 14.33
CA ASN A 32 10.76 -21.38 15.35
C ASN A 32 9.41 -20.65 15.32
N PRO A 33 8.51 -20.95 16.28
CA PRO A 33 7.16 -20.38 16.29
C PRO A 33 7.14 -18.85 16.46
N TRP A 34 8.22 -18.23 16.95
CA TRP A 34 8.33 -16.78 17.09
C TRP A 34 8.57 -16.05 15.76
N LEU A 35 8.97 -16.75 14.70
CA LEU A 35 9.19 -16.15 13.39
C LEU A 35 7.87 -15.65 12.77
N VAL A 36 6.75 -16.32 13.06
CA VAL A 36 5.42 -15.92 12.55
C VAL A 36 5.00 -14.54 13.10
N PRO A 37 4.88 -14.32 14.43
CA PRO A 37 4.48 -13.02 14.96
C PRO A 37 5.53 -11.93 14.66
N ALA A 38 6.83 -12.27 14.68
CA ALA A 38 7.88 -11.31 14.30
C ALA A 38 7.74 -10.87 12.83
N GLY A 39 7.55 -11.82 11.92
CA GLY A 39 7.33 -11.56 10.51
C GLY A 39 6.07 -10.75 10.26
N LEU A 40 4.96 -11.06 10.94
CA LEU A 40 3.74 -10.28 10.85
C LEU A 40 3.95 -8.82 11.26
N LEU A 41 4.63 -8.56 12.38
CA LEU A 41 4.90 -7.20 12.85
C LEU A 41 5.81 -6.43 11.89
N VAL A 42 6.93 -7.05 11.49
CA VAL A 42 7.92 -6.43 10.60
C VAL A 42 7.29 -6.15 9.22
N LEU A 43 6.63 -7.14 8.62
CA LEU A 43 6.04 -6.98 7.31
C LEU A 43 4.86 -6.01 7.35
N THR A 44 4.00 -6.02 8.37
CA THR A 44 2.91 -5.04 8.50
C THR A 44 3.45 -3.60 8.52
N PHE A 45 4.51 -3.37 9.28
CA PHE A 45 5.17 -2.06 9.33
C PHE A 45 5.74 -1.66 7.96
N LEU A 46 6.42 -2.59 7.27
CA LEU A 46 7.04 -2.32 5.98
C LEU A 46 6.02 -2.14 4.84
N TYR A 47 4.92 -2.91 4.83
CA TYR A 47 3.80 -2.70 3.91
C TYR A 47 3.14 -1.34 4.14
N THR A 48 3.00 -0.91 5.40
CA THR A 48 2.55 0.46 5.71
C THR A 48 3.50 1.50 5.11
N GLY A 49 4.82 1.28 5.23
CA GLY A 49 5.84 2.12 4.59
C GLY A 49 5.72 2.17 3.07
N LEU A 50 5.43 1.04 2.40
CA LEU A 50 5.19 1.00 0.94
C LEU A 50 3.99 1.87 0.55
N PHE A 51 2.88 1.76 1.31
CA PHE A 51 1.67 2.53 1.05
C PHE A 51 1.91 4.03 1.25
N ILE A 52 2.63 4.42 2.32
CA ILE A 52 3.04 5.81 2.56
C ILE A 52 3.96 6.31 1.42
N THR A 53 4.88 5.48 0.94
CA THR A 53 5.75 5.84 -0.20
C THR A 53 4.92 6.09 -1.47
N ALA A 54 3.89 5.28 -1.72
CA ALA A 54 2.95 5.51 -2.83
C ALA A 54 2.12 6.79 -2.66
N HIS A 55 1.66 7.06 -1.45
CA HIS A 55 0.96 8.30 -1.09
C HIS A 55 1.83 9.53 -1.36
N ASP A 56 3.07 9.55 -0.87
CA ASP A 56 4.00 10.66 -1.07
C ASP A 56 4.35 10.83 -2.54
N ALA A 57 4.43 9.74 -3.29
CA ALA A 57 4.59 9.76 -4.74
C ALA A 57 3.36 10.37 -5.44
N ILE A 58 2.13 10.09 -5.00
CA ILE A 58 0.92 10.74 -5.53
C ILE A 58 0.98 12.26 -5.36
N HIS A 59 1.51 12.74 -4.23
CA HIS A 59 1.74 14.16 -3.97
C HIS A 59 3.00 14.74 -4.66
N GLY A 60 3.83 13.90 -5.28
CA GLY A 60 5.06 14.34 -5.93
C GLY A 60 6.21 14.65 -4.98
N ALA A 61 6.14 14.19 -3.72
CA ALA A 61 7.10 14.51 -2.67
C ALA A 61 8.40 13.68 -2.74
N ILE A 62 8.39 12.51 -3.38
CA ILE A 62 9.58 11.64 -3.52
C ILE A 62 10.67 12.35 -4.33
N LEU A 63 10.29 12.92 -5.48
CA LEU A 63 11.16 13.73 -6.35
C LEU A 63 10.42 14.99 -6.82
N PRO A 64 10.52 16.11 -6.08
CA PRO A 64 9.79 17.34 -6.42
C PRO A 64 10.05 17.82 -7.85
N GLY A 65 8.98 18.10 -8.60
CA GLY A 65 9.03 18.53 -10.00
C GLY A 65 9.30 17.42 -11.02
N LYS A 66 9.38 16.14 -10.59
CA LYS A 66 9.61 14.98 -11.47
C LYS A 66 8.38 14.05 -11.48
N HIS A 67 7.25 14.53 -11.98
CA HIS A 67 5.96 13.81 -11.90
C HIS A 67 5.99 12.39 -12.48
N LYS A 68 6.66 12.17 -13.62
CA LYS A 68 6.78 10.84 -14.23
C LYS A 68 7.48 9.82 -13.32
N TRP A 69 8.56 10.25 -12.65
CA TRP A 69 9.32 9.40 -11.73
C TRP A 69 8.54 9.10 -10.46
N ASN A 70 7.84 10.08 -9.89
CA ASN A 70 6.95 9.81 -8.76
C ASN A 70 5.85 8.82 -9.15
N ALA A 71 5.20 9.02 -10.29
CA ALA A 71 4.17 8.08 -10.75
C ALA A 71 4.70 6.65 -10.93
N ALA A 72 5.90 6.48 -11.49
CA ALA A 72 6.53 5.18 -11.63
C ALA A 72 6.84 4.52 -10.26
N ILE A 73 7.44 5.26 -9.33
CA ILE A 73 7.77 4.76 -7.98
C ILE A 73 6.49 4.39 -7.22
N GLY A 74 5.48 5.26 -7.22
CA GLY A 74 4.21 5.01 -6.55
C GLY A 74 3.44 3.85 -7.17
N ALA A 75 3.45 3.72 -8.50
CA ALA A 75 2.84 2.58 -9.18
C ALA A 75 3.54 1.27 -8.84
N PHE A 76 4.86 1.27 -8.78
CA PHE A 76 5.62 0.09 -8.36
C PHE A 76 5.32 -0.29 -6.91
N CYS A 77 5.30 0.67 -5.98
CA CYS A 77 4.95 0.42 -4.58
C CYS A 77 3.54 -0.17 -4.43
N LEU A 78 2.54 0.37 -5.14
CA LEU A 78 1.17 -0.17 -5.13
C LEU A 78 1.06 -1.54 -5.80
N PHE A 79 1.85 -1.78 -6.85
CA PHE A 79 1.91 -3.07 -7.53
C PHE A 79 2.43 -4.15 -6.59
N VAL A 80 3.57 -3.93 -5.93
CA VAL A 80 4.12 -4.92 -4.99
C VAL A 80 3.33 -5.02 -3.68
N TYR A 81 2.56 -3.99 -3.33
CA TYR A 81 1.68 -4.03 -2.16
C TYR A 81 0.55 -5.05 -2.32
N ALA A 82 -0.25 -4.94 -3.38
CA ALA A 82 -1.38 -5.85 -3.64
C ALA A 82 -1.90 -5.73 -5.09
N LEU A 83 -1.01 -5.53 -6.06
CA LEU A 83 -1.34 -5.33 -7.47
C LEU A 83 -2.32 -4.16 -7.67
N PHE A 84 -2.22 -3.12 -6.83
CA PHE A 84 -3.16 -1.99 -6.87
C PHE A 84 -2.95 -1.12 -8.12
N PRO A 85 -4.01 -0.78 -8.86
CA PRO A 85 -3.91 0.09 -10.03
C PRO A 85 -3.67 1.55 -9.62
N TYR A 86 -2.48 2.07 -9.92
CA TYR A 86 -2.05 3.42 -9.53
C TYR A 86 -3.05 4.53 -9.90
N SER A 87 -3.62 4.49 -11.11
CA SER A 87 -4.56 5.51 -11.57
C SER A 87 -5.83 5.58 -10.74
N LYS A 88 -6.38 4.43 -10.32
CA LYS A 88 -7.57 4.34 -9.46
C LYS A 88 -7.26 4.86 -8.07
N ILE A 89 -6.17 4.39 -7.45
CA ILE A 89 -5.76 4.83 -6.11
C ILE A 89 -5.48 6.33 -6.10
N ARG A 90 -4.73 6.84 -7.08
CA ARG A 90 -4.45 8.28 -7.21
C ARG A 90 -5.73 9.11 -7.35
N ARG A 91 -6.71 8.68 -8.14
CA ARG A 91 -7.99 9.39 -8.29
C ARG A 91 -8.74 9.43 -6.97
N ASN A 92 -8.94 8.27 -6.34
CA ASN A 92 -9.65 8.17 -5.06
C ASN A 92 -8.96 9.01 -3.98
N HIS A 93 -7.63 9.01 -3.94
CA HIS A 93 -6.84 9.83 -3.02
C HIS A 93 -7.11 11.33 -3.18
N PHE A 94 -7.14 11.84 -4.41
CA PHE A 94 -7.49 13.24 -4.66
C PHE A 94 -8.95 13.55 -4.37
N ASP A 95 -9.87 12.62 -4.62
CA ASP A 95 -11.29 12.77 -4.27
C ASP A 95 -11.47 12.86 -2.75
N HIS A 96 -10.76 12.03 -1.97
CA HIS A 96 -10.72 12.09 -0.51
C HIS A 96 -10.23 13.45 -0.01
N HIS A 97 -9.11 13.95 -0.55
CA HIS A 97 -8.60 15.29 -0.19
C HIS A 97 -9.54 16.44 -0.59
N ARG A 98 -10.30 16.27 -1.68
CA ARG A 98 -11.19 17.32 -2.21
C ARG A 98 -12.52 17.39 -1.48
N TYR A 99 -13.02 16.26 -0.99
CA TYR A 99 -14.37 16.15 -0.44
C TYR A 99 -14.43 15.45 0.93
N PRO A 100 -13.49 15.75 1.86
CA PRO A 100 -13.31 14.96 3.07
C PRO A 100 -14.60 14.90 3.90
N GLY A 101 -14.96 13.70 4.37
CA GLY A 101 -16.12 13.54 5.26
C GLY A 101 -17.48 13.75 4.59
N SER A 102 -17.55 13.66 3.26
CA SER A 102 -18.79 13.80 2.50
C SER A 102 -19.10 12.54 1.69
N LEU A 103 -20.31 12.46 1.13
CA LEU A 103 -20.71 11.35 0.25
C LEU A 103 -19.87 11.22 -1.04
N LYS A 104 -19.02 12.20 -1.37
CA LYS A 104 -18.09 12.14 -2.50
C LYS A 104 -16.70 11.62 -2.12
N ASP A 105 -16.40 11.51 -0.83
CA ASP A 105 -15.16 10.93 -0.36
C ASP A 105 -15.26 9.39 -0.43
N PRO A 106 -14.38 8.72 -1.20
CA PRO A 106 -14.44 7.27 -1.38
C PRO A 106 -14.24 6.49 -0.08
N ASP A 107 -13.71 7.12 0.96
CA ASP A 107 -13.41 6.51 2.26
C ASP A 107 -14.46 6.85 3.32
N TYR A 108 -15.48 7.64 2.95
CA TYR A 108 -16.49 8.10 3.89
C TYR A 108 -17.48 7.00 4.29
N HIS A 109 -17.81 6.98 5.58
CA HIS A 109 -18.90 6.17 6.12
C HIS A 109 -20.25 6.87 5.92
N ASP A 110 -21.07 6.37 5.01
CA ASP A 110 -22.35 6.99 4.60
C ASP A 110 -23.48 7.01 5.66
N GLY A 111 -23.29 6.34 6.80
CA GLY A 111 -24.29 6.28 7.88
C GLY A 111 -25.42 5.27 7.63
N LEU A 112 -25.50 4.71 6.42
CA LEU A 112 -26.50 3.70 6.03
C LEU A 112 -26.03 2.30 6.38
N ARG A 113 -24.74 2.02 6.17
CA ARG A 113 -24.10 0.75 6.53
C ARG A 113 -23.78 0.71 8.02
N ARG A 114 -24.70 0.21 8.83
CA ARG A 114 -24.51 0.10 10.29
C ARG A 114 -23.52 -1.03 10.64
N GLY A 115 -22.66 -0.76 11.62
CA GLY A 115 -21.73 -1.72 12.20
C GLY A 115 -20.39 -1.83 11.46
N PHE A 116 -19.34 -2.15 12.22
CA PHE A 116 -17.95 -2.18 11.75
C PHE A 116 -17.76 -3.02 10.47
N TRP A 117 -18.26 -4.26 10.45
CA TRP A 117 -18.03 -5.18 9.34
C TRP A 117 -18.69 -4.75 8.03
N SER A 118 -19.90 -4.19 8.10
CA SER A 118 -20.64 -3.73 6.90
C SER A 118 -19.92 -2.58 6.23
N TRP A 119 -19.45 -1.61 7.02
CA TRP A 119 -18.61 -0.51 6.55
C TRP A 119 -17.27 -1.02 6.01
N TYR A 120 -16.56 -1.86 6.76
CA TYR A 120 -15.23 -2.34 6.39
C TYR A 120 -15.24 -3.10 5.06
N LEU A 121 -16.22 -3.98 4.85
CA LEU A 121 -16.38 -4.69 3.58
C LEU A 121 -16.74 -3.77 2.42
N HIS A 122 -17.55 -2.74 2.66
CA HIS A 122 -17.85 -1.74 1.64
C HIS A 122 -16.58 -0.97 1.23
N PHE A 123 -15.81 -0.49 2.21
CA PHE A 123 -14.52 0.16 1.98
C PHE A 123 -13.59 -0.75 1.17
N LEU A 124 -13.38 -1.99 1.61
CA LEU A 124 -12.49 -2.94 0.93
C LEU A 124 -12.91 -3.20 -0.52
N ARG A 125 -14.22 -3.34 -0.81
CA ARG A 125 -14.72 -3.53 -2.19
C ARG A 125 -14.46 -2.34 -3.10
N GLY A 126 -14.29 -1.14 -2.53
CA GLY A 126 -13.86 0.05 -3.26
C GLY A 126 -12.45 -0.09 -3.84
N TYR A 127 -11.59 -0.90 -3.21
CA TYR A 127 -10.16 -0.97 -3.51
C TYR A 127 -9.72 -2.33 -4.07
N ILE A 128 -10.17 -3.42 -3.47
CA ILE A 128 -9.75 -4.80 -3.78
C ILE A 128 -10.70 -5.45 -4.77
N THR A 129 -10.13 -6.11 -5.76
CA THR A 129 -10.84 -6.91 -6.77
C THR A 129 -10.44 -8.38 -6.67
N TRP A 130 -11.30 -9.28 -7.18
CA TRP A 130 -10.99 -10.71 -7.24
C TRP A 130 -9.74 -11.02 -8.06
N TRP A 131 -9.41 -10.20 -9.07
CA TRP A 131 -8.18 -10.37 -9.86
C TRP A 131 -6.91 -10.09 -9.06
N GLN A 132 -6.95 -9.13 -8.14
CA GLN A 132 -5.81 -8.88 -7.26
C GLN A 132 -5.62 -10.04 -6.27
N ILE A 133 -6.71 -10.57 -5.72
CA ILE A 133 -6.66 -11.74 -4.83
C ILE A 133 -6.09 -12.95 -5.59
N LEU A 134 -6.59 -13.24 -6.80
CA LEU A 134 -6.08 -14.31 -7.64
C LEU A 134 -4.62 -14.12 -8.00
N GLY A 135 -4.23 -12.90 -8.41
CA GLY A 135 -2.84 -12.58 -8.75
C GLY A 135 -1.89 -12.77 -7.57
N MET A 136 -2.28 -12.31 -6.38
CA MET A 136 -1.47 -12.51 -5.16
C MET A 136 -1.38 -13.99 -4.78
N ALA A 137 -2.48 -14.75 -4.93
CA ALA A 137 -2.44 -16.20 -4.72
C ALA A 137 -1.44 -16.89 -5.67
N LEU A 138 -1.43 -16.52 -6.95
CA LEU A 138 -0.49 -17.07 -7.93
C LEU A 138 0.97 -16.64 -7.70
N ILE A 139 1.22 -15.47 -7.10
CA ILE A 139 2.58 -15.00 -6.82
C ILE A 139 3.21 -15.75 -5.63
N PHE A 140 2.39 -16.18 -4.67
CA PHE A 140 2.85 -16.76 -3.40
C PHE A 140 2.54 -18.25 -3.21
N ASN A 141 2.04 -18.96 -4.24
CA ASN A 141 1.85 -20.41 -4.25
C ASN A 141 2.60 -21.04 -5.42
#